data_AF-A0A7R9KW53-F1
#
_entry.id   AF-A0A7R9KW53-F1
#
_cell.length_a   1.000
_cell.length_b   1.000
_cell.length_c   1.000
_cell.angle_alpha   90.00
_cell.angle_beta   90.00
_cell.angle_gamma   90.00
#
_symmetry.space_group_name_H-M   'P 1'
#
loop_
_entity.id
_entity.type
_entity.pdbx_description
1 polymer ?
#
loop_
_entity_poly.entity_id
_entity_poly.type
_entity_poly.pdbx_seq_one_letter_code
_entity_poly.pdbx_strand_id
1 'polypeptide(L)'
;MSNRVLLHHLLTNLTMHSLINAFNVLLIAIFVSTNFAVDPTGAHRQQSIAVIGGGVGGGSAAYFLNQLCQRGGHQSALADIGIDLYEKRGEMGGRLATQDINGHQYETGGSVIHDRNHYAKQLSAALNLMKRQSNPESDEKLCLYNGKGFDFCESSFNLITYFKIWFRYGFDVNKLQSKVSKIIDSFDNVYKLQESLVKFDSVDRLLTAMSPEIYNLTKISYKNFLMDAKYSKKFIDELVQSISLVNYGQDVSIPAFVVIITDRLLPVSAGRVDREAIYSFLSLLIPPIDNDISI
;
A
#
# COMPACT_ATOMS: atom_id res chain seq x y z
N MET A 1 -60.12 13.67 -74.44
CA MET A 1 -59.48 12.64 -73.59
C MET A 1 -58.09 13.13 -73.17
N SER A 2 -57.93 13.86 -72.06
CA SER A 2 -56.56 14.22 -71.61
C SER A 2 -56.40 14.46 -70.10
N ASN A 3 -57.40 14.96 -69.37
CA ASN A 3 -57.19 15.26 -67.93
C ASN A 3 -57.44 14.10 -66.95
N ARG A 4 -58.24 13.08 -67.31
CA ARG A 4 -58.53 11.95 -66.40
C ARG A 4 -57.38 10.93 -66.32
N VAL A 5 -56.63 10.72 -67.40
CA VAL A 5 -55.49 9.79 -67.41
C VAL A 5 -54.30 10.38 -66.66
N LEU A 6 -54.08 11.69 -66.76
CA LEU A 6 -53.00 12.39 -66.05
C LEU A 6 -53.24 12.39 -64.53
N LEU A 7 -54.49 12.63 -64.09
CA LEU A 7 -54.84 12.61 -62.66
C LEU A 7 -54.71 11.19 -62.07
N HIS A 8 -55.10 10.16 -62.81
CA HIS A 8 -54.97 8.77 -62.36
C HIS A 8 -53.51 8.36 -62.25
N HIS A 9 -52.65 8.77 -63.19
CA HIS A 9 -51.21 8.51 -63.13
C HIS A 9 -50.50 9.29 -62.00
N LEU A 10 -50.88 10.55 -61.76
CA LEU A 10 -50.35 11.34 -60.64
C LEU A 10 -50.76 10.76 -59.29
N LEU A 11 -52.02 10.33 -59.13
CA LEU A 11 -52.51 9.72 -57.89
C LEU A 11 -51.88 8.34 -57.65
N THR A 12 -51.65 7.52 -58.68
CA THR A 12 -50.95 6.23 -58.53
C THR A 12 -49.46 6.41 -58.22
N ASN A 13 -48.80 7.44 -58.76
CA ASN A 13 -47.39 7.69 -58.48
C ASN A 13 -47.17 8.33 -57.10
N LEU A 14 -48.07 9.21 -56.63
CA LEU A 14 -48.02 9.75 -55.27
C LEU A 14 -48.27 8.66 -54.21
N THR A 15 -49.21 7.75 -54.46
CA THR A 15 -49.50 6.64 -53.54
C THR A 15 -48.35 5.64 -53.47
N MET A 16 -47.71 5.31 -54.60
CA MET A 16 -46.52 4.47 -54.62
C MET A 16 -45.31 5.10 -53.90
N HIS A 17 -45.02 6.39 -54.13
CA HIS A 17 -43.93 7.08 -53.41
C HIS A 17 -44.21 7.17 -51.90
N SER A 18 -45.46 7.43 -51.52
CA SER A 18 -45.89 7.43 -50.11
C SER A 18 -45.70 6.05 -49.47
N LEU A 19 -46.03 4.97 -50.19
CA LEU A 19 -45.88 3.59 -49.70
C LEU A 19 -44.40 3.20 -49.57
N ILE A 20 -43.56 3.56 -50.53
CA ILE A 20 -42.11 3.32 -50.47
C ILE A 20 -41.47 4.09 -49.30
N ASN A 21 -41.86 5.34 -49.09
CA ASN A 21 -41.35 6.14 -47.97
C ASN A 21 -41.82 5.58 -46.62
N ALA A 22 -43.08 5.15 -46.49
CA ALA A 22 -43.57 4.50 -45.28
C ALA A 22 -42.84 3.17 -45.01
N PHE A 23 -42.56 2.40 -46.06
CA PHE A 23 -41.80 1.15 -45.96
C PHE A 23 -40.34 1.39 -45.55
N ASN A 24 -39.68 2.43 -46.11
CA ASN A 24 -38.32 2.81 -45.73
C ASN A 24 -38.25 3.33 -44.28
N VAL A 25 -39.24 4.12 -43.84
CA VAL A 25 -39.33 4.56 -42.43
C VAL A 25 -39.56 3.37 -41.50
N LEU A 26 -40.40 2.40 -41.90
CA LEU A 26 -40.61 1.18 -41.14
C LEU A 26 -39.34 0.32 -41.08
N LEU A 27 -38.61 0.18 -42.17
CA LEU A 27 -37.33 -0.52 -42.20
C LEU A 27 -36.27 0.18 -41.35
N ILE A 28 -36.20 1.51 -41.37
CA ILE A 28 -35.31 2.28 -40.49
C ILE A 28 -35.75 2.11 -39.02
N ALA A 29 -37.04 2.15 -38.71
CA ALA A 29 -37.54 1.94 -37.35
C ALA A 29 -37.26 0.52 -36.86
N ILE A 30 -37.39 -0.50 -37.71
CA ILE A 30 -37.01 -1.89 -37.41
C ILE A 30 -35.50 -2.00 -37.23
N PHE A 31 -34.70 -1.38 -38.09
CA PHE A 31 -33.24 -1.42 -38.00
C PHE A 31 -32.72 -0.68 -36.75
N VAL A 32 -33.37 0.42 -36.35
CA VAL A 32 -33.09 1.12 -35.10
C VAL A 32 -33.51 0.26 -33.91
N SER A 33 -34.70 -0.36 -33.93
CA SER A 33 -35.14 -1.21 -32.80
C SER A 33 -34.38 -2.53 -32.67
N THR A 34 -33.82 -3.10 -33.75
CA THR A 34 -32.95 -4.28 -33.66
C THR A 34 -31.51 -3.95 -33.24
N ASN A 35 -31.00 -2.76 -33.56
CA ASN A 35 -29.70 -2.28 -33.04
C ASN A 35 -29.80 -1.70 -31.62
N PHE A 36 -31.00 -1.34 -31.16
CA PHE A 36 -31.32 -0.97 -29.78
C PHE A 36 -32.10 -2.08 -29.05
N ALA A 37 -31.83 -3.35 -29.37
CA ALA A 37 -32.15 -4.44 -28.46
C ALA A 37 -31.23 -4.33 -27.23
N VAL A 38 -31.58 -3.43 -26.32
CA VAL A 38 -31.06 -3.42 -24.96
C VAL A 38 -31.55 -4.73 -24.33
N ASP A 39 -30.60 -5.57 -23.94
CA ASP A 39 -30.87 -6.78 -23.18
C ASP A 39 -31.76 -6.43 -21.96
N PRO A 40 -33.00 -6.96 -21.87
CA PRO A 40 -33.87 -6.71 -20.72
C PRO A 40 -33.35 -7.37 -19.44
N THR A 41 -32.35 -8.25 -19.55
CA THR A 41 -31.52 -8.65 -18.41
C THR A 41 -30.39 -7.64 -18.26
N GLY A 42 -30.73 -6.46 -17.75
CA GLY A 42 -29.78 -5.48 -17.22
C GLY A 42 -29.01 -5.98 -16.00
N ALA A 43 -28.55 -7.24 -16.01
CA ALA A 43 -27.45 -7.68 -15.17
C ALA A 43 -26.19 -7.02 -15.73
N HIS A 44 -26.05 -5.72 -15.48
CA HIS A 44 -24.74 -5.08 -15.45
C HIS A 44 -23.90 -6.01 -14.58
N ARG A 45 -23.00 -6.79 -15.18
CA ARG A 45 -22.21 -7.77 -14.45
C ARG A 45 -21.35 -6.95 -13.51
N GLN A 46 -21.84 -6.72 -12.30
CA GLN A 46 -21.20 -5.89 -11.29
C GLN A 46 -19.81 -6.46 -11.14
N GLN A 47 -18.81 -5.75 -11.67
CA GLN A 47 -17.46 -6.25 -11.67
C GLN A 47 -17.03 -6.26 -10.20
N SER A 48 -16.68 -7.41 -9.65
CA SER A 48 -16.22 -7.49 -8.27
C SER A 48 -14.71 -7.73 -8.21
N ILE A 49 -14.06 -7.05 -7.27
CA ILE A 49 -12.67 -7.28 -6.91
C ILE A 49 -12.67 -8.08 -5.62
N ALA A 50 -12.18 -9.31 -5.69
CA ALA A 50 -11.93 -10.12 -4.50
C ALA A 50 -10.56 -9.80 -3.90
N VAL A 51 -10.56 -9.32 -2.66
CA VAL A 51 -9.37 -9.10 -1.83
C VAL A 51 -9.23 -10.26 -0.86
N ILE A 52 -8.15 -11.04 -0.99
CA ILE A 52 -7.92 -12.22 -0.15
C ILE A 52 -6.98 -11.86 1.01
N GLY A 53 -7.51 -11.92 2.24
CA GLY A 53 -6.81 -11.67 3.49
C GLY A 53 -7.06 -10.29 4.08
N GLY A 54 -7.59 -10.24 5.30
CA GLY A 54 -7.91 -9.04 6.09
C GLY A 54 -6.75 -8.44 6.88
N GLY A 55 -5.50 -8.74 6.50
CA GLY A 55 -4.32 -8.09 7.08
C GLY A 55 -4.08 -6.68 6.53
N VAL A 56 -3.04 -6.00 7.02
CA VAL A 56 -2.70 -4.62 6.60
C VAL A 56 -2.64 -4.45 5.07
N GLY A 57 -2.10 -5.43 4.33
CA GLY A 57 -2.01 -5.38 2.87
C GLY A 57 -3.38 -5.40 2.18
N GLY A 58 -4.22 -6.38 2.51
CA GLY A 58 -5.56 -6.51 1.91
C GLY A 58 -6.51 -5.41 2.37
N GLY A 59 -6.52 -5.08 3.66
CA GLY A 59 -7.30 -3.95 4.18
C GLY A 59 -6.92 -2.62 3.54
N SER A 60 -5.61 -2.37 3.35
CA SER A 60 -5.15 -1.16 2.62
C SER A 60 -5.58 -1.18 1.15
N ALA A 61 -5.47 -2.32 0.47
CA ALA A 61 -5.88 -2.46 -0.91
C ALA A 61 -7.37 -2.19 -1.08
N ALA A 62 -8.22 -2.81 -0.26
CA ALA A 62 -9.67 -2.58 -0.26
C ALA A 62 -10.00 -1.10 -0.01
N TYR A 63 -9.35 -0.47 0.98
CA TYR A 63 -9.54 0.94 1.29
C TYR A 63 -9.19 1.87 0.12
N PHE A 64 -7.98 1.73 -0.45
CA PHE A 64 -7.53 2.60 -1.53
C PHE A 64 -8.27 2.34 -2.84
N LEU A 65 -8.66 1.10 -3.12
CA LEU A 65 -9.54 0.78 -4.25
C LEU A 65 -10.90 1.47 -4.11
N ASN A 66 -11.51 1.41 -2.93
CA ASN A 66 -12.78 2.09 -2.67
C ASN A 66 -12.65 3.61 -2.88
N GLN A 67 -11.56 4.23 -2.40
CA GLN A 67 -11.31 5.66 -2.64
C GLN A 67 -11.16 6.01 -4.13
N LEU A 68 -10.49 5.15 -4.91
CA LEU A 68 -10.33 5.36 -6.35
C LEU A 68 -11.67 5.26 -7.08
N CYS A 69 -12.53 4.31 -6.70
CA CYS A 69 -13.87 4.16 -7.26
C CYS A 69 -14.73 5.41 -6.99
N GLN A 70 -14.71 5.91 -5.76
CA GLN A 70 -15.45 7.12 -5.37
C GLN A 70 -14.96 8.38 -6.10
N ARG A 71 -13.65 8.52 -6.32
CA ARG A 71 -13.06 9.66 -7.05
C ARG A 71 -13.39 9.68 -8.54
N GLY A 72 -13.68 8.53 -9.14
CA GLY A 72 -14.03 8.42 -10.56
C GLY A 72 -15.40 9.02 -10.91
N GLY A 73 -16.28 9.25 -9.93
CA GLY A 73 -17.65 9.71 -10.16
C GLY A 73 -18.56 8.64 -10.79
N HIS A 74 -19.87 8.90 -10.84
CA HIS A 74 -20.90 7.93 -11.30
C HIS A 74 -20.83 7.60 -12.80
N GLN A 75 -19.92 8.24 -13.54
CA GLN A 75 -19.69 8.00 -14.97
C GLN A 75 -18.38 7.24 -15.24
N SER A 76 -17.62 6.90 -14.19
CA SER A 76 -16.43 6.06 -14.32
C SER A 76 -16.82 4.59 -14.42
N ALA A 77 -16.10 3.83 -15.24
CA ALA A 77 -16.18 2.37 -15.28
C ALA A 77 -15.91 1.70 -13.91
N LEU A 78 -15.43 2.47 -12.93
CA LEU A 78 -15.16 2.03 -11.56
C LEU A 78 -16.33 2.26 -10.58
N ALA A 79 -17.39 2.99 -10.97
CA ALA A 79 -18.49 3.36 -10.06
C ALA A 79 -19.30 2.14 -9.59
N ASP A 80 -19.39 1.10 -10.43
CA ASP A 80 -20.16 -0.10 -10.18
C ASP A 80 -19.28 -1.30 -9.77
N ILE A 81 -18.03 -1.06 -9.33
CA ILE A 81 -17.15 -2.14 -8.91
C ILE A 81 -17.40 -2.50 -7.43
N GLY A 82 -17.84 -3.73 -7.18
CA GLY A 82 -17.92 -4.29 -5.83
C GLY A 82 -16.53 -4.67 -5.29
N ILE A 83 -16.30 -4.52 -3.99
CA ILE A 83 -15.06 -4.94 -3.34
C ILE A 83 -15.40 -5.93 -2.22
N ASP A 84 -15.04 -7.19 -2.43
CA ASP A 84 -15.30 -8.27 -1.47
C ASP A 84 -13.99 -8.65 -0.78
N LEU A 85 -13.93 -8.57 0.55
CA LEU A 85 -12.76 -9.00 1.32
C LEU A 85 -13.05 -10.31 2.03
N TYR A 86 -12.17 -11.28 1.82
CA TYR A 86 -12.27 -12.61 2.41
C TYR A 86 -11.17 -12.79 3.46
N GLU A 87 -11.54 -12.96 4.73
CA GLU A 87 -10.62 -13.28 5.82
C GLU A 87 -10.96 -14.64 6.44
N LYS A 88 -9.96 -15.49 6.57
CA LYS A 88 -10.12 -16.87 7.06
C LYS A 88 -10.39 -16.92 8.57
N ARG A 89 -9.77 -16.04 9.35
CA ARG A 89 -9.72 -16.13 10.82
C ARG A 89 -10.91 -15.48 11.53
N GLY A 90 -11.83 -14.84 10.79
CA GLY A 90 -12.91 -14.04 11.38
C GLY A 90 -12.43 -12.78 12.12
N GLU A 91 -11.12 -12.54 12.15
CA GLU A 91 -10.47 -11.40 12.78
C GLU A 91 -9.58 -10.72 11.77
N MET A 92 -9.70 -9.39 11.69
CA MET A 92 -8.89 -8.55 10.82
C MET A 92 -7.53 -8.24 11.46
N GLY A 93 -6.57 -7.74 10.68
CA GLY A 93 -5.26 -7.26 11.17
C GLY A 93 -4.09 -8.16 10.77
N GLY A 94 -4.33 -9.46 10.58
CA GLY A 94 -3.33 -10.40 10.06
C GLY A 94 -2.10 -10.53 10.97
N ARG A 95 -0.96 -9.96 10.55
CA ARG A 95 0.29 -9.96 11.35
C ARG A 95 0.39 -8.77 12.32
N LEU A 96 -0.56 -7.84 12.28
CA LEU A 96 -0.72 -6.87 13.34
C LEU A 96 -1.52 -7.59 14.43
N ALA A 97 -0.81 -8.11 15.42
CA ALA A 97 -1.38 -8.93 16.48
C ALA A 97 -0.81 -8.48 17.82
N THR A 98 -1.62 -8.64 18.85
CA THR A 98 -1.27 -8.27 20.22
C THR A 98 -1.58 -9.42 21.14
N GLN A 99 -0.77 -9.56 22.18
CA GLN A 99 -0.95 -10.59 23.19
C GLN A 99 -1.05 -9.94 24.55
N ASP A 100 -2.08 -10.32 25.29
CA ASP A 100 -2.19 -9.99 26.70
C ASP A 100 -1.22 -10.85 27.51
N ILE A 101 -0.34 -10.21 28.25
CA ILE A 101 0.54 -10.85 29.22
C ILE A 101 0.37 -10.08 30.53
N ASN A 102 -0.25 -10.72 31.52
CA ASN A 102 -0.52 -10.14 32.85
C ASN A 102 -1.27 -8.79 32.79
N GLY A 103 -2.32 -8.70 31.96
CA GLY A 103 -3.13 -7.48 31.81
C GLY A 103 -2.44 -6.36 31.03
N HIS A 104 -1.28 -6.64 30.44
CA HIS A 104 -0.54 -5.71 29.60
C HIS A 104 -0.52 -6.25 28.17
N GLN A 105 -0.84 -5.37 27.22
CA GLN A 105 -0.91 -5.73 25.81
C GLN A 105 0.43 -5.50 25.15
N TYR A 106 0.96 -6.54 24.52
CA TYR A 106 2.24 -6.51 23.81
C TYR A 106 2.03 -6.76 22.32
N GLU A 107 2.64 -5.92 21.48
CA GLU A 107 2.68 -6.15 20.04
C GLU A 107 3.52 -7.39 19.73
N THR A 108 2.92 -8.38 19.07
CA THR A 108 3.59 -9.61 18.63
C THR A 108 3.95 -9.58 17.15
N GLY A 109 3.81 -8.42 16.49
CA GLY A 109 4.03 -8.25 15.07
C GLY A 109 4.48 -6.83 14.69
N GLY A 110 3.91 -6.28 13.62
CA GLY A 110 4.31 -4.97 13.10
C GLY A 110 3.99 -3.83 14.07
N SER A 111 5.02 -3.20 14.63
CA SER A 111 4.88 -2.19 15.70
C SER A 111 5.55 -0.84 15.39
N VAL A 112 6.20 -0.73 14.22
CA VAL A 112 6.96 0.47 13.80
C VAL A 112 6.52 0.89 12.40
N ILE A 113 6.12 2.16 12.28
CA ILE A 113 5.83 2.80 10.99
C ILE A 113 6.88 3.88 10.74
N HIS A 114 7.52 3.83 9.58
CA HIS A 114 8.49 4.83 9.17
C HIS A 114 7.78 6.14 8.73
N ASP A 115 8.24 7.30 9.19
CA ASP A 115 7.60 8.60 8.93
C ASP A 115 7.56 8.98 7.42
N ARG A 116 8.38 8.34 6.59
CA ARG A 116 8.40 8.50 5.11
C ARG A 116 7.44 7.56 4.38
N ASN A 117 6.72 6.69 5.08
CA ASN A 117 5.69 5.88 4.46
C ASN A 117 4.39 6.70 4.31
N HIS A 118 4.10 7.18 3.10
CA HIS A 118 2.95 8.05 2.83
C HIS A 118 1.63 7.33 3.07
N TYR A 119 1.49 6.10 2.57
CA TYR A 119 0.25 5.33 2.71
C TYR A 119 -0.01 4.92 4.16
N ALA A 120 1.02 4.48 4.90
CA ALA A 120 0.85 4.12 6.30
C ALA A 120 0.48 5.33 7.16
N LYS A 121 1.03 6.52 6.88
CA LYS A 121 0.61 7.76 7.52
C LYS A 121 -0.82 8.16 7.16
N GLN A 122 -1.18 8.09 5.89
CA GLN A 122 -2.52 8.42 5.42
C GLN A 122 -3.56 7.50 6.05
N LEU A 123 -3.27 6.20 6.12
CA LEU A 123 -4.09 5.23 6.84
C LEU A 123 -4.14 5.61 8.31
N SER A 124 -3.01 5.72 9.01
CA SER A 124 -2.99 6.06 10.44
C SER A 124 -3.81 7.32 10.77
N ALA A 125 -3.76 8.35 9.91
CA ALA A 125 -4.56 9.55 10.05
C ALA A 125 -6.06 9.30 9.77
N ALA A 126 -6.41 8.60 8.70
CA ALA A 126 -7.80 8.24 8.39
C ALA A 126 -8.44 7.38 9.49
N LEU A 127 -7.60 6.64 10.21
CA LEU A 127 -7.96 5.76 11.31
C LEU A 127 -7.95 6.46 12.67
N ASN A 128 -7.53 7.72 12.75
CA ASN A 128 -7.33 8.42 14.03
C ASN A 128 -6.40 7.66 14.98
N LEU A 129 -5.38 6.96 14.46
CA LEU A 129 -4.40 6.27 15.30
C LEU A 129 -3.44 7.29 15.89
N MET A 130 -3.24 7.20 17.19
CA MET A 130 -2.29 8.07 17.88
C MET A 130 -0.89 7.45 17.87
N LYS A 131 0.12 8.27 17.59
CA LYS A 131 1.52 7.86 17.78
C LYS A 131 1.77 7.83 19.28
N ARG A 132 1.89 6.64 19.88
CA ARG A 132 2.36 6.44 21.25
C ARG A 132 3.71 7.13 21.39
N GLN A 133 3.71 8.13 22.25
CA GLN A 133 4.87 8.93 22.58
C GLN A 133 5.80 8.09 23.48
N SER A 134 7.11 8.23 23.28
CA SER A 134 8.08 7.79 24.27
C SER A 134 7.78 8.51 25.58
N ASN A 135 7.69 7.78 26.70
CA ASN A 135 7.46 8.38 28.00
C ASN A 135 8.65 9.32 28.32
N PRO A 136 8.45 10.64 28.45
CA PRO A 136 9.54 11.56 28.78
C PRO A 136 10.21 11.23 30.12
N GLU A 137 9.50 10.51 31.00
CA GLU A 137 9.98 10.09 32.32
C GLU A 137 10.64 8.69 32.33
N SER A 138 10.70 7.99 31.19
CA SER A 138 11.38 6.68 31.17
C SER A 138 12.90 6.85 31.11
N ASP A 139 13.59 6.39 32.16
CA ASP A 139 15.06 6.24 32.23
C ASP A 139 15.59 5.08 31.35
N GLU A 140 14.85 4.71 30.29
CA GLU A 140 15.24 3.66 29.35
C GLU A 140 16.52 4.07 28.60
N LYS A 141 17.53 3.21 28.65
CA LYS A 141 18.83 3.42 28.01
C LYS A 141 19.11 2.28 27.05
N LEU A 142 19.56 2.62 25.84
CA LEU A 142 20.06 1.62 24.90
C LEU A 142 21.41 1.08 25.38
N CYS A 143 21.53 -0.24 25.39
CA CYS A 143 22.78 -0.93 25.66
C CYS A 143 23.02 -2.03 24.63
N LEU A 144 24.27 -2.21 24.21
CA LEU A 144 24.71 -3.29 23.33
C LEU A 144 25.36 -4.38 24.18
N TYR A 145 24.74 -5.56 24.20
CA TYR A 145 25.21 -6.72 24.97
C TYR A 145 25.79 -7.78 24.04
N ASN A 146 27.01 -8.24 24.33
CA ASN A 146 27.73 -9.18 23.46
C ASN A 146 27.69 -10.65 23.95
N GLY A 147 26.81 -10.96 24.89
CA GLY A 147 26.73 -12.29 25.51
C GLY A 147 27.63 -12.48 26.75
N LYS A 148 28.60 -11.59 26.98
CA LYS A 148 29.45 -11.60 28.19
C LYS A 148 29.33 -10.33 29.01
N GLY A 149 29.16 -9.19 28.36
CA GLY A 149 29.05 -7.89 28.99
C GLY A 149 28.49 -6.84 28.02
N PHE A 150 28.40 -5.60 28.50
CA PHE A 150 27.95 -4.48 27.69
C PHE A 150 29.12 -3.80 27.00
N ASP A 151 29.11 -3.77 25.67
CA ASP A 151 30.10 -3.06 24.85
C ASP A 151 29.83 -1.55 24.79
N PHE A 152 28.55 -1.19 24.91
CA PHE A 152 28.09 0.19 24.89
C PHE A 152 26.81 0.30 25.72
N CYS A 153 26.65 1.44 26.39
CA CYS A 153 25.39 1.85 27.00
C CYS A 153 25.26 3.36 26.88
N GLU A 154 24.05 3.84 26.64
CA GLU A 154 23.74 5.26 26.72
C GLU A 154 24.00 5.80 28.11
N SER A 155 24.33 7.09 28.16
CA SER A 155 24.46 7.84 29.41
C SER A 155 23.19 8.65 29.62
N SER A 156 22.91 9.08 30.86
CA SER A 156 21.77 9.96 31.13
C SER A 156 21.87 11.31 30.40
N PHE A 157 23.07 11.69 29.94
CA PHE A 157 23.30 12.89 29.16
C PHE A 157 23.60 12.55 27.70
N ASN A 158 22.76 13.04 26.78
CA ASN A 158 22.90 12.82 25.34
C ASN A 158 24.28 13.22 24.79
N LEU A 159 24.88 14.31 25.30
CA LEU A 159 26.20 14.75 24.86
C LEU A 159 27.30 13.71 25.15
N ILE A 160 27.22 13.06 26.31
CA ILE A 160 28.15 11.98 26.69
C ILE A 160 27.90 10.77 25.79
N THR A 161 26.63 10.43 25.52
CA THR A 161 26.28 9.38 24.56
C THR A 161 26.89 9.64 23.19
N TYR A 162 26.74 10.85 22.64
CA TYR A 162 27.34 11.22 21.35
C TYR A 162 28.87 11.11 21.36
N PHE A 163 29.53 11.56 22.42
CA PHE A 163 30.98 11.43 22.54
C PHE A 163 31.42 9.97 22.62
N LYS A 164 30.70 9.12 23.37
CA LYS A 164 30.97 7.67 23.45
C LYS A 164 30.80 6.99 22.09
N ILE A 165 29.74 7.32 21.36
CA ILE A 165 29.48 6.82 20.00
C ILE A 165 30.63 7.21 19.07
N TRP A 166 30.98 8.50 19.05
CA TRP A 166 32.06 9.00 18.20
C TRP A 166 33.41 8.38 18.56
N PHE A 167 33.73 8.24 19.84
CA PHE A 167 34.98 7.62 20.28
C PHE A 167 35.05 6.13 19.90
N ARG A 168 33.92 5.41 19.95
CA ARG A 168 33.89 3.96 19.68
C ARG A 168 33.79 3.62 18.19
N TYR A 169 32.98 4.36 17.44
CA TYR A 169 32.61 4.08 16.05
C TYR A 169 33.09 5.14 15.05
N GLY A 170 33.69 6.23 15.52
CA GLY A 170 34.15 7.32 14.66
C GLY A 170 32.99 7.95 13.86
N PHE A 171 33.25 8.18 12.57
CA PHE A 171 32.28 8.75 11.64
C PHE A 171 31.40 7.71 10.94
N ASP A 172 31.54 6.41 11.25
CA ASP A 172 30.78 5.35 10.60
C ASP A 172 29.27 5.52 10.80
N VAL A 173 28.83 5.96 11.99
CA VAL A 173 27.42 6.23 12.29
C VAL A 173 26.87 7.34 11.37
N ASN A 174 27.59 8.46 11.26
CA ASN A 174 27.17 9.59 10.42
C ASN A 174 27.16 9.20 8.94
N LYS A 175 28.18 8.44 8.50
CA LYS A 175 28.30 7.96 7.14
C LYS A 175 27.13 7.03 6.78
N LEU A 176 26.74 6.13 7.69
CA LEU A 176 25.62 5.22 7.46
C LEU A 176 24.28 5.97 7.47
N GLN A 177 24.07 6.91 8.39
CA GLN A 177 22.88 7.77 8.37
C GLN A 177 22.74 8.56 7.07
N SER A 178 23.82 9.16 6.59
CA SER A 178 23.82 9.86 5.30
C SER A 178 23.48 8.91 4.15
N LYS A 179 24.02 7.68 4.18
CA LYS A 179 23.75 6.67 3.17
C LYS A 179 22.30 6.19 3.20
N VAL A 180 21.75 5.90 4.38
CA VAL A 180 20.33 5.55 4.59
C VAL A 180 19.44 6.65 4.04
N SER A 181 19.69 7.92 4.40
CA SER A 181 18.89 9.05 3.91
C SER A 181 18.82 9.09 2.39
N LYS A 182 19.96 8.95 1.69
CA LYS A 182 20.00 8.95 0.21
C LYS A 182 19.22 7.79 -0.41
N ILE A 183 19.26 6.62 0.23
CA ILE A 183 18.51 5.45 -0.21
C ILE A 183 17.01 5.67 0.00
N ILE A 184 16.60 6.23 1.15
CA ILE A 184 15.21 6.59 1.42
C ILE A 184 14.71 7.69 0.46
N ASP A 185 15.56 8.65 0.10
CA ASP A 185 15.22 9.66 -0.93
C ASP A 185 15.00 9.02 -2.30
N SER A 186 15.77 7.98 -2.64
CA SER A 186 15.54 7.19 -3.86
C SER A 186 14.28 6.33 -3.74
N PHE A 187 13.97 5.84 -2.54
CA PHE A 187 12.79 5.03 -2.27
C PHE A 187 11.50 5.84 -2.49
N ASP A 188 11.50 7.12 -2.14
CA ASP A 188 10.36 8.02 -2.36
C ASP A 188 9.97 8.18 -3.84
N ASN A 189 10.86 7.84 -4.79
CA ASN A 189 10.52 7.85 -6.22
C ASN A 189 9.33 6.92 -6.54
N VAL A 190 9.06 5.91 -5.71
CA VAL A 190 7.88 5.05 -5.86
C VAL A 190 6.59 5.86 -5.93
N TYR A 191 6.47 6.93 -5.13
CA TYR A 191 5.26 7.74 -5.09
C TYR A 191 5.08 8.56 -6.37
N LYS A 192 6.15 9.12 -6.92
CA LYS A 192 6.11 9.84 -8.22
C LYS A 192 5.71 8.93 -9.36
N LEU A 193 6.23 7.70 -9.36
CA LEU A 193 5.90 6.67 -10.36
C LEU A 193 4.41 6.28 -10.27
N GLN A 194 3.89 6.14 -9.04
CA GLN A 194 2.48 5.84 -8.78
C GLN A 194 1.55 7.00 -9.18
N GLU A 195 1.91 8.25 -8.85
CA GLU A 195 1.18 9.45 -9.28
C GLU A 195 1.12 9.58 -10.80
N SER A 196 2.19 9.15 -11.49
CA SER A 196 2.25 9.11 -12.96
C SER A 196 1.60 7.85 -13.57
N LEU A 197 0.92 7.03 -12.75
CA LEU A 197 0.24 5.80 -13.14
C LEU A 197 1.15 4.78 -13.87
N VAL A 198 2.45 4.79 -13.55
CA VAL A 198 3.40 3.81 -14.08
C VAL A 198 3.12 2.46 -13.44
N LYS A 199 3.06 1.42 -14.28
CA LYS A 199 2.76 0.04 -13.86
C LYS A 199 3.98 -0.85 -14.13
N PHE A 200 4.16 -1.82 -13.25
CA PHE A 200 5.24 -2.81 -13.35
C PHE A 200 4.65 -4.21 -13.31
N ASP A 201 5.13 -5.08 -14.18
CA ASP A 201 4.78 -6.50 -14.26
C ASP A 201 5.68 -7.37 -13.35
N SER A 202 6.73 -6.79 -12.76
CA SER A 202 7.62 -7.48 -11.83
C SER A 202 8.18 -6.55 -10.75
N VAL A 203 8.57 -7.14 -9.61
CA VAL A 203 9.15 -6.41 -8.48
C VAL A 203 10.54 -5.88 -8.83
N ASP A 204 11.33 -6.60 -9.62
CA ASP A 204 12.65 -6.14 -10.09
C ASP A 204 12.55 -4.86 -10.92
N ARG A 205 11.56 -4.76 -11.82
CA ARG A 205 11.34 -3.54 -12.60
C ARG A 205 10.87 -2.38 -11.72
N LEU A 206 9.97 -2.63 -10.77
CA LEU A 206 9.55 -1.63 -9.79
C LEU A 206 10.74 -1.07 -9.01
N LEU A 207 11.55 -1.95 -8.40
CA LEU A 207 12.70 -1.55 -7.61
C LEU A 207 13.75 -0.83 -8.45
N THR A 208 14.00 -1.30 -9.68
CA THR A 208 14.95 -0.67 -10.60
C THR A 208 14.49 0.73 -11.03
N ALA A 209 13.18 0.91 -11.25
CA ALA A 209 12.60 2.20 -11.61
C ALA A 209 12.65 3.21 -10.45
N MET A 210 12.58 2.74 -9.19
CA MET A 210 12.83 3.59 -8.02
C MET A 210 14.30 4.04 -7.98
N SER A 211 15.22 3.08 -8.10
CA SER A 211 16.65 3.28 -8.32
C SER A 211 17.35 1.95 -8.61
N PRO A 212 18.29 1.87 -9.58
CA PRO A 212 19.12 0.68 -9.78
C PRO A 212 19.88 0.26 -8.52
N GLU A 213 20.25 1.21 -7.66
CA GLU A 213 20.89 0.92 -6.38
C GLU A 213 19.96 0.14 -5.43
N ILE A 214 18.68 0.52 -5.35
CA ILE A 214 17.69 -0.16 -4.50
C ILE A 214 17.54 -1.62 -4.94
N TYR A 215 17.44 -1.88 -6.24
CA TYR A 215 17.40 -3.25 -6.75
C TYR A 215 18.68 -4.02 -6.40
N ASN A 216 19.85 -3.42 -6.58
CA ASN A 216 21.13 -4.06 -6.26
C ASN A 216 21.26 -4.43 -4.77
N LEU A 217 20.71 -3.62 -3.86
CA LEU A 217 20.69 -3.90 -2.42
C LEU A 217 19.91 -5.17 -2.07
N THR A 218 19.03 -5.66 -2.94
CA THR A 218 18.35 -6.96 -2.75
C THR A 218 19.24 -8.17 -3.06
N LYS A 219 20.38 -7.95 -3.72
CA LYS A 219 21.27 -9.01 -4.24
C LYS A 219 22.55 -9.19 -3.44
N ILE A 220 22.90 -8.20 -2.63
CA ILE A 220 24.11 -8.22 -1.80
C ILE A 220 23.74 -8.31 -0.32
N SER A 221 24.54 -9.02 0.47
CA SER A 221 24.37 -9.05 1.92
C SER A 221 24.69 -7.68 2.51
N TYR A 222 24.06 -7.37 3.65
CA TYR A 222 24.31 -6.09 4.32
C TYR A 222 25.76 -5.97 4.80
N LYS A 223 26.35 -7.08 5.26
CA LYS A 223 27.77 -7.16 5.59
C LYS A 223 28.67 -6.78 4.42
N ASN A 224 28.46 -7.35 3.24
CA ASN A 224 29.30 -7.06 2.07
C ASN A 224 29.13 -5.59 1.64
N PHE A 225 27.89 -5.10 1.61
CA PHE A 225 27.60 -3.69 1.34
C PHE A 225 28.40 -2.73 2.24
N LEU A 226 28.47 -3.02 3.55
CA LEU A 226 29.22 -2.18 4.50
C LEU A 226 30.74 -2.38 4.41
N MET A 227 31.21 -3.61 4.24
CA MET A 227 32.64 -3.89 4.12
C MET A 227 33.24 -3.27 2.83
N ASP A 228 32.52 -3.34 1.71
CA ASP A 228 32.92 -2.73 0.44
C ASP A 228 32.98 -1.21 0.55
N ALA A 229 32.02 -0.63 1.29
CA ALA A 229 32.00 0.79 1.61
C ALA A 229 33.01 1.20 2.70
N LYS A 230 33.88 0.30 3.18
CA LYS A 230 34.94 0.57 4.18
C LYS A 230 34.42 1.05 5.54
N TYR A 231 33.29 0.52 6.01
CA TYR A 231 32.91 0.67 7.42
C TYR A 231 33.79 -0.21 8.31
N SER A 232 34.02 0.21 9.56
CA SER A 232 34.83 -0.56 10.49
C SER A 232 34.12 -1.86 10.91
N LYS A 233 34.90 -2.95 11.04
CA LYS A 233 34.38 -4.24 11.49
C LYS A 233 33.71 -4.13 12.87
N LYS A 234 34.26 -3.31 13.77
CA LYS A 234 33.70 -3.05 15.10
C LYS A 234 32.29 -2.46 15.02
N PHE A 235 32.10 -1.45 14.18
CA PHE A 235 30.78 -0.84 13.97
C PHE A 235 29.77 -1.84 13.40
N ILE A 236 30.19 -2.67 12.44
CA ILE A 236 29.33 -3.68 11.81
C ILE A 236 28.92 -4.76 12.84
N ASP A 237 29.89 -5.35 13.54
CA ASP A 237 29.66 -6.50 14.43
C ASP A 237 28.92 -6.11 15.71
N GLU A 238 29.05 -4.86 16.17
CA GLU A 238 28.40 -4.43 17.41
C GLU A 238 27.08 -3.71 17.17
N LEU A 239 27.09 -2.58 16.45
CA LEU A 239 25.91 -1.73 16.35
C LEU A 239 24.97 -2.23 15.25
N VAL A 240 25.47 -2.39 14.04
CA VAL A 240 24.67 -2.77 12.87
C VAL A 240 24.07 -4.17 13.05
N GLN A 241 24.87 -5.12 13.53
CA GLN A 241 24.37 -6.48 13.80
C GLN A 241 23.28 -6.48 14.88
N SER A 242 23.42 -5.67 15.95
CA SER A 242 22.38 -5.56 16.97
C SER A 242 21.06 -5.06 16.38
N ILE A 243 21.10 -4.10 15.47
CA ILE A 243 19.89 -3.60 14.79
C ILE A 243 19.24 -4.69 13.94
N SER A 244 20.04 -5.47 13.20
CA SER A 244 19.53 -6.59 12.40
C SER A 244 18.89 -7.66 13.28
N LEU A 245 19.51 -7.99 14.43
CA LEU A 245 19.00 -8.98 15.37
C LEU A 245 17.69 -8.54 16.02
N VAL A 246 17.57 -7.27 16.42
CA VAL A 246 16.36 -6.72 17.05
C VAL A 246 15.18 -6.71 16.06
N ASN A 247 15.43 -6.38 14.80
CA ASN A 247 14.34 -6.26 13.80
C ASN A 247 13.98 -7.59 13.15
N TYR A 248 14.94 -8.50 12.95
CA TYR A 248 14.77 -9.69 12.10
C TYR A 248 15.20 -11.01 12.72
N GLY A 249 15.77 -11.00 13.92
CA GLY A 249 16.36 -12.18 14.54
C GLY A 249 17.49 -12.81 13.72
N GLN A 250 18.07 -12.04 12.79
CA GLN A 250 19.06 -12.50 11.83
C GLN A 250 20.27 -11.58 11.84
N ASP A 251 21.45 -12.14 11.56
CA ASP A 251 22.67 -11.37 11.42
C ASP A 251 22.72 -10.56 10.12
N VAL A 252 23.83 -9.85 9.91
CA VAL A 252 24.07 -9.00 8.74
C VAL A 252 24.30 -9.76 7.42
N SER A 253 24.10 -11.09 7.39
CA SER A 253 24.17 -11.88 6.15
C SER A 253 22.93 -11.73 5.26
N ILE A 254 21.83 -11.20 5.79
CA ILE A 254 20.60 -10.93 5.03
C ILE A 254 20.80 -9.83 3.97
N PRO A 255 19.90 -9.73 2.96
CA PRO A 255 20.02 -8.71 1.93
C PRO A 255 20.07 -7.28 2.51
N ALA A 256 20.98 -6.46 1.99
CA ALA A 256 21.22 -5.09 2.47
C ALA A 256 19.96 -4.23 2.46
N PHE A 257 19.10 -4.42 1.45
CA PHE A 257 17.83 -3.72 1.31
C PHE A 257 16.94 -3.84 2.55
N VAL A 258 16.89 -5.02 3.18
CA VAL A 258 15.99 -5.28 4.31
C VAL A 258 16.37 -4.43 5.51
N VAL A 259 17.66 -4.39 5.86
CA VAL A 259 18.12 -3.67 7.04
C VAL A 259 18.15 -2.16 6.78
N ILE A 260 18.69 -1.74 5.63
CA ILE A 260 18.97 -0.31 5.37
C ILE A 260 17.72 0.57 5.32
N ILE A 261 16.56 0.02 4.92
CA ILE A 261 15.29 0.75 4.92
C ILE A 261 14.66 0.87 6.31
N THR A 262 15.18 0.11 7.28
CA THR A 262 14.77 0.15 8.69
C THR A 262 15.80 0.79 9.61
N ASP A 263 16.99 1.08 9.09
CA ASP A 263 18.15 1.48 9.86
C ASP A 263 18.07 2.96 10.29
N ARG A 264 17.27 3.23 11.32
CA ARG A 264 17.36 4.48 12.09
C ARG A 264 18.34 4.25 13.24
N LEU A 265 19.62 4.52 12.98
CA LEU A 265 20.73 4.33 13.92
C LEU A 265 20.65 5.14 15.23
N LEU A 266 19.67 6.03 15.41
CA LEU A 266 19.51 6.83 16.62
C LEU A 266 18.08 6.69 17.16
N PRO A 267 17.90 6.73 18.50
CA PRO A 267 16.61 6.77 19.15
C PRO A 267 15.99 8.17 18.96
N VAL A 268 15.59 8.47 17.73
CA VAL A 268 14.75 9.63 17.43
C VAL A 268 13.48 9.10 16.79
N SER A 269 12.51 8.81 17.66
CA SER A 269 11.07 8.85 17.36
C SER A 269 10.55 7.89 16.28
N ALA A 270 10.83 6.59 16.39
CA ALA A 270 9.85 5.59 15.95
C ALA A 270 8.75 5.55 17.02
N GLY A 271 7.72 6.37 16.85
CA GLY A 271 6.57 6.28 17.73
C GLY A 271 5.70 5.10 17.31
N ARG A 272 5.30 4.32 18.31
CA ARG A 272 4.39 3.19 18.17
C ARG A 272 3.00 3.75 17.81
N VAL A 273 2.11 2.99 17.20
CA VAL A 273 0.78 3.49 16.79
C VAL A 273 -0.31 2.81 17.61
N ASP A 274 -1.31 3.57 18.05
CA ASP A 274 -2.34 3.15 19.00
C ASP A 274 -3.39 2.21 18.36
N ARG A 275 -3.90 1.28 19.17
CA ARG A 275 -4.34 -0.08 18.80
C ARG A 275 -5.83 -0.23 18.52
N GLU A 276 -6.69 0.38 19.34
CA GLU A 276 -8.15 0.18 19.30
C GLU A 276 -8.78 0.60 17.96
N ALA A 277 -8.17 1.57 17.29
CA ALA A 277 -8.71 2.13 16.07
C ALA A 277 -8.33 1.36 14.79
N ILE A 278 -7.28 0.52 14.79
CA ILE A 278 -6.96 -0.35 13.63
C ILE A 278 -8.02 -1.45 13.49
N TYR A 279 -8.36 -2.13 14.59
CA TYR A 279 -9.34 -3.21 14.59
C TYR A 279 -10.75 -2.69 14.33
N SER A 280 -11.16 -1.62 15.02
CA SER A 280 -12.48 -1.02 14.85
C SER A 280 -12.71 -0.51 13.43
N PHE A 281 -11.67 -0.06 12.72
CA PHE A 281 -11.79 0.36 11.33
C PHE A 281 -11.81 -0.78 10.32
N LEU A 282 -10.98 -1.81 10.49
CA LEU A 282 -11.00 -2.95 9.57
C LEU A 282 -12.37 -3.66 9.60
N SER A 283 -13.09 -3.61 10.73
CA SER A 283 -14.50 -4.01 10.83
C SER A 283 -15.52 -3.00 10.29
N LEU A 284 -15.16 -1.71 10.17
CA LEU A 284 -16.02 -0.65 9.61
C LEU A 284 -15.91 -0.51 8.08
N LEU A 285 -14.83 -1.03 7.49
CA LEU A 285 -14.58 -0.91 6.05
C LEU A 285 -15.56 -1.72 5.19
N ILE A 286 -16.14 -2.78 5.75
CA ILE A 286 -17.07 -3.68 5.07
C ILE A 286 -18.11 -4.09 6.12
N PRO A 287 -19.34 -3.56 6.08
CA PRO A 287 -20.39 -4.05 6.97
C PRO A 287 -20.59 -5.56 6.71
N PRO A 288 -20.80 -6.38 7.76
CA PRO A 288 -21.09 -7.79 7.56
C PRO A 288 -22.31 -7.92 6.65
N ILE A 289 -22.21 -8.77 5.63
CA ILE A 289 -23.37 -9.21 4.86
C ILE A 289 -24.28 -9.93 5.85
N ASP A 290 -25.52 -9.47 5.98
CA ASP A 290 -26.56 -10.19 6.73
C ASP A 290 -26.57 -11.64 6.23
N ASN A 291 -26.24 -12.58 7.11
CA ASN A 291 -26.27 -14.01 6.84
C ASN A 291 -27.71 -14.55 6.82
N ASP A 292 -28.62 -13.86 6.14
CA ASP A 292 -29.95 -14.38 5.78
C ASP A 292 -29.88 -15.16 4.46
N ILE A 293 -28.87 -16.02 4.33
CA ILE A 293 -28.89 -17.13 3.39
C ILE A 293 -28.82 -18.40 4.21
N SER A 294 -30.00 -18.84 4.64
CA SER A 294 -30.24 -20.19 5.09
C SER A 294 -29.83 -21.16 3.98
N ILE A 295 -28.81 -21.99 4.25
CA ILE A 295 -28.61 -23.26 3.55
C ILE A 295 -29.63 -24.26 4.10
#